data_AF-A0A926HGP3-F1
#
_entry.id   AF-A0A926HGP3-F1
#
_cell.length_a   1.000
_cell.length_b   1.000
_cell.length_c   1.000
_cell.angle_alpha   90.00
_cell.angle_beta   90.00
_cell.angle_gamma   90.00
#
_symmetry.space_group_name_H-M   'P 1'
#
loop_
_entity.id
_entity.type
_entity.pdbx_description
1 polymer ?
#
loop_
_entity_poly.entity_id
_entity_poly.type
_entity_poly.pdbx_seq_one_letter_code
_entity_poly.pdbx_strand_id
1 'polypeptide(L)'
;MSFVVEHKKVVTLPLDGRNFVPLIALSRGVNLPPGNLLPRINGSRPRVSEYIYDGISVLQPEPGQVAFYPAIDAIEEFRVETNSYSAEYGRSNGGVIMANQKSGSNDFTVRFLNSSGTIV
;
A
#
# COMPACT_ATOMS: atom_id res chain seq x y z
N MET A 1 10.66 -9.79 8.07
CA MET A 1 9.47 -10.51 7.58
C MET A 1 8.77 -9.59 6.60
N SER A 2 8.64 -10.05 5.35
CA SER A 2 8.00 -9.31 4.26
C SER A 2 6.68 -10.00 3.90
N PHE A 3 5.67 -9.19 3.59
CA PHE A 3 4.39 -9.64 3.05
C PHE A 3 4.20 -9.00 1.69
N VAL A 4 4.07 -9.83 0.65
CA VAL A 4 3.86 -9.38 -0.72
C VAL A 4 2.46 -9.81 -1.15
N VAL A 5 1.67 -8.87 -1.65
CA VAL A 5 0.37 -9.09 -2.24
C VAL A 5 0.45 -8.77 -3.72
N GLU A 6 0.27 -9.80 -4.54
CA GLU A 6 0.18 -9.67 -5.99
C GLU A 6 -1.19 -9.11 -6.42
N HIS A 7 -1.22 -8.38 -7.53
CA HIS A 7 -2.40 -7.74 -8.11
C HIS A 7 -3.69 -8.61 -8.10
N LYS A 8 -3.58 -9.90 -8.43
CA LYS A 8 -4.75 -10.82 -8.46
C LYS A 8 -5.43 -10.95 -7.09
N LYS A 9 -4.68 -10.88 -5.98
CA LYS A 9 -5.23 -10.90 -4.62
C LYS A 9 -5.74 -9.53 -4.18
N VAL A 10 -5.12 -8.46 -4.68
CA VAL A 10 -5.51 -7.08 -4.42
C VAL A 10 -6.92 -6.77 -4.97
N VAL A 11 -7.23 -7.22 -6.18
CA VAL A 11 -8.53 -6.96 -6.85
C VAL A 11 -9.67 -7.87 -6.37
N THR A 12 -9.36 -9.06 -5.85
CA THR A 12 -10.39 -10.04 -5.44
C THR A 12 -10.91 -9.83 -4.02
N LEU A 13 -10.26 -8.96 -3.25
CA LEU A 13 -10.72 -8.62 -1.91
C LEU A 13 -11.81 -7.54 -1.98
N PRO A 14 -12.94 -7.71 -1.28
CA PRO A 14 -13.99 -6.70 -1.22
C PRO A 14 -13.48 -5.51 -0.41
N LEU A 15 -12.86 -4.56 -1.10
CA LEU A 15 -12.30 -3.36 -0.49
C LEU A 15 -13.29 -2.23 -0.62
N ASP A 16 -13.78 -1.80 0.54
CA ASP A 16 -14.70 -0.68 0.66
C ASP A 16 -14.01 0.59 0.15
N GLY A 17 -14.47 1.12 -0.99
CA GLY A 17 -14.01 2.40 -1.54
C GLY A 17 -12.67 2.41 -2.29
N ARG A 18 -12.19 1.29 -2.85
CA ARG A 18 -10.94 1.23 -3.67
C ARG A 18 -9.69 1.70 -2.93
N ASN A 19 -9.70 1.56 -1.60
CA ASN A 19 -8.59 1.91 -0.72
C ASN A 19 -7.71 0.67 -0.46
N PHE A 20 -6.40 0.78 -0.63
CA PHE A 20 -5.45 -0.31 -0.37
C PHE A 20 -5.01 -0.38 1.11
N VAL A 21 -5.34 0.61 1.95
CA VAL A 21 -4.97 0.63 3.37
C VAL A 21 -5.41 -0.63 4.16
N PRO A 22 -6.60 -1.22 3.94
CA PRO A 22 -6.96 -2.48 4.58
C PRO A 22 -6.05 -3.66 4.20
N LEU A 23 -5.38 -3.62 3.04
CA LEU A 23 -4.42 -4.66 2.65
C LEU A 23 -3.17 -4.64 3.52
N ILE A 24 -2.77 -3.46 4.01
CA ILE A 24 -1.66 -3.33 4.95
C ILE A 24 -1.97 -4.12 6.24
N ALA A 25 -3.23 -4.07 6.70
CA ALA A 25 -3.70 -4.75 7.90
C ALA A 25 -3.75 -6.28 7.75
N LEU A 26 -3.63 -6.83 6.53
CA LEU A 26 -3.50 -8.28 6.33
C LEU A 26 -2.12 -8.80 6.71
N SER A 27 -1.11 -7.92 6.78
CA SER A 27 0.22 -8.30 7.23
C SER A 27 0.25 -8.52 8.75
N ARG A 28 0.99 -9.54 9.19
CA ARG A 28 1.10 -9.88 10.61
C ARG A 28 1.80 -8.77 11.39
N GLY A 29 1.30 -8.48 12.58
CA GLY A 29 1.85 -7.41 13.43
C GLY A 29 1.40 -6.00 13.04
N VAL A 30 0.51 -5.88 12.06
CA VAL A 30 -0.12 -4.60 11.69
C VAL A 30 -1.45 -4.46 12.42
N ASN A 31 -1.65 -3.31 13.07
CA ASN A 31 -2.91 -2.92 13.70
C ASN A 31 -3.40 -1.61 13.09
N LEU A 32 -4.58 -1.64 12.45
CA LEU A 32 -5.23 -0.46 11.88
C LEU A 32 -6.43 -0.07 12.75
N PRO A 33 -6.37 1.02 13.52
CA PRO A 33 -7.52 1.50 14.28
C PRO A 33 -8.69 1.87 13.36
N PRO A 34 -9.95 1.59 13.73
CA PRO A 34 -11.12 2.00 12.95
C PRO A 34 -11.11 3.51 12.67
N GLY A 35 -11.37 3.90 11.42
CA GLY A 35 -11.39 5.30 10.99
C GLY A 35 -10.02 5.96 10.79
N ASN A 36 -8.91 5.22 10.94
CA ASN A 36 -7.57 5.71 10.66
C ASN A 36 -7.03 5.09 9.36
N LEU A 37 -6.25 5.87 8.61
CA LEU A 37 -5.56 5.42 7.39
C LEU A 37 -4.11 4.99 7.63
N LEU A 38 -3.60 5.25 8.85
CA LEU A 38 -2.21 5.00 9.21
C LEU A 38 -2.14 3.88 10.26
N PRO A 39 -1.71 2.67 9.86
CA PRO A 39 -1.57 1.55 10.78
C PRO A 39 -0.39 1.73 11.74
N ARG A 40 -0.45 0.96 12.82
CA ARG A 40 0.65 0.72 13.76
C ARG A 40 1.28 -0.62 13.41
N ILE A 41 2.58 -0.65 13.15
CA ILE A 41 3.30 -1.87 12.81
C ILE A 41 4.17 -2.27 14.00
N ASN A 42 4.03 -3.49 14.51
CA ASN A 42 4.80 -4.03 15.64
C ASN A 42 4.80 -3.12 16.90
N GLY A 43 3.66 -2.47 17.20
CA GLY A 43 3.53 -1.58 18.36
C GLY A 43 4.12 -0.18 18.18
N SER A 44 4.57 0.18 16.99
CA SER A 44 5.10 1.51 16.66
C SER A 44 4.03 2.61 16.75
N ARG A 45 4.51 3.87 16.80
CA ARG A 45 3.65 5.06 16.71
C ARG A 45 3.02 5.16 15.31
N PRO A 46 1.83 5.77 15.16
CA PRO A 46 1.34 6.13 13.83
C PRO A 46 2.34 7.11 13.18
N ARG A 47 2.43 7.12 11.85
CA ARG A 47 3.28 8.06 11.07
C ARG A 47 4.79 7.83 11.19
N VAL A 48 5.21 6.64 11.63
CA VAL A 48 6.64 6.25 11.67
C VAL A 48 6.96 5.11 10.71
N SER A 49 6.02 4.81 9.80
CA SER A 49 6.24 3.86 8.70
C SER A 49 6.45 4.66 7.43
N GLU A 50 7.37 4.21 6.59
CA GLU A 50 7.69 4.84 5.32
C GLU A 50 6.72 4.34 4.24
N TYR A 51 6.28 5.24 3.36
CA TYR A 51 5.39 4.91 2.25
C TYR A 51 6.07 5.29 0.96
N ILE A 52 6.29 4.29 0.12
CA ILE A 52 7.04 4.40 -1.12
C ILE A 52 6.09 4.01 -2.26
N TYR A 53 5.97 4.91 -3.23
CA TYR A 53 5.23 4.69 -4.46
C TYR A 53 6.18 4.78 -5.64
N ASP A 54 6.28 3.72 -6.45
CA ASP A 54 7.21 3.63 -7.59
C ASP A 54 8.66 4.04 -7.24
N GLY A 55 9.11 3.69 -6.03
CA GLY A 55 10.44 4.03 -5.51
C GLY A 55 10.58 5.42 -4.88
N ILE A 56 9.52 6.24 -4.87
CA ILE A 56 9.54 7.60 -4.31
C ILE A 56 8.75 7.66 -3.00
N SER A 57 9.31 8.32 -1.99
CA SER A 57 8.60 8.58 -0.73
C SER A 57 7.39 9.49 -0.97
N VAL A 58 6.22 9.06 -0.49
CA VAL A 58 4.97 9.84 -0.54
C VAL A 58 4.55 10.39 0.82
N LEU A 59 5.48 10.43 1.77
CA LEU A 59 5.25 11.05 3.07
C LEU A 59 5.43 12.55 3.03
N GLN A 60 4.47 13.27 3.61
CA GLN A 60 4.61 14.68 3.88
C GLN A 60 5.56 14.90 5.08
N PRO A 61 6.56 15.81 4.98
CA PRO A 61 7.54 16.04 6.05
C PRO A 61 6.91 16.32 7.41
N GLU A 62 5.85 17.13 7.42
CA GLU A 62 5.03 17.48 8.57
C GLU A 62 3.57 17.55 8.06
N PRO A 63 2.59 16.81 8.61
CA PRO A 63 2.60 16.12 9.90
C PRO A 63 2.85 14.59 9.80
N GLY A 64 3.57 14.11 8.77
CA GLY A 64 3.85 12.68 8.55
C GLY A 64 2.68 11.90 7.94
N GLN A 65 1.83 12.57 7.16
CA GLN A 65 0.73 11.92 6.43
C GLN A 65 1.18 11.41 5.06
N VAL A 66 0.44 10.44 4.54
CA VAL A 66 0.59 9.95 3.17
C VAL A 66 -0.11 10.93 2.24
N ALA A 67 0.66 11.54 1.34
CA ALA A 67 0.17 12.55 0.40
C ALA A 67 -0.52 11.94 -0.83
N PHE A 68 -0.24 10.67 -1.13
CA PHE A 68 -0.73 10.02 -2.33
C PHE A 68 -1.19 8.59 -2.05
N TYR A 69 -2.44 8.31 -2.40
CA TYR A 69 -3.01 6.97 -2.34
C TYR A 69 -3.36 6.54 -3.78
N PRO A 70 -2.55 5.69 -4.43
CA PRO A 70 -2.88 5.19 -5.75
C PRO A 70 -4.21 4.44 -5.77
N ALA A 71 -4.87 4.49 -6.93
CA ALA A 71 -6.00 3.61 -7.18
C ALA A 71 -5.53 2.16 -7.12
N ILE A 72 -6.27 1.32 -6.40
CA ILE A 72 -5.92 -0.09 -6.21
C ILE A 72 -5.71 -0.87 -7.52
N ASP A 73 -6.48 -0.52 -8.56
CA ASP A 73 -6.40 -1.18 -9.87
C ASP A 73 -5.12 -0.82 -10.64
N ALA A 74 -4.48 0.30 -10.28
CA ALA A 74 -3.22 0.73 -10.87
C ALA A 74 -2.02 0.01 -10.23
N ILE A 75 -2.17 -0.55 -9.04
CA ILE A 75 -1.08 -1.23 -8.31
C ILE A 75 -0.85 -2.63 -8.92
N GLU A 76 0.38 -2.90 -9.33
CA GLU A 76 0.83 -4.23 -9.78
C GLU A 76 1.32 -5.08 -8.61
N GLU A 77 2.17 -4.49 -7.76
CA GLU A 77 2.74 -5.14 -6.60
C GLU A 77 2.53 -4.28 -5.37
N PHE A 78 2.09 -4.91 -4.28
CA PHE A 78 1.97 -4.29 -2.98
C PHE A 78 2.82 -5.07 -1.97
N ARG A 79 3.77 -4.40 -1.32
CA ARG A 79 4.70 -5.03 -0.38
C ARG A 79 4.72 -4.29 0.96
N VAL A 80 4.65 -5.06 2.04
CA VAL A 80 4.76 -4.56 3.42
C VAL A 80 5.93 -5.26 4.09
N GLU A 81 6.93 -4.48 4.47
CA GLU A 81 8.09 -4.96 5.19
C GLU A 81 8.04 -4.43 6.62
N THR A 82 7.77 -5.32 7.57
CA THR A 82 7.63 -4.95 8.99
C THR A 82 8.91 -5.21 9.79
N ASN A 83 9.86 -5.96 9.23
CA ASN A 83 11.16 -6.27 9.83
C ASN A 83 12.16 -6.64 8.71
N SER A 84 13.44 -6.36 8.91
CA SER A 84 14.54 -6.67 7.97
C SER A 84 14.45 -5.94 6.62
N TYR A 85 13.92 -4.72 6.60
CA TYR A 85 13.95 -3.83 5.44
C TYR A 85 15.35 -3.18 5.29
N SER A 86 15.69 -2.77 4.07
CA SER A 86 17.00 -2.18 3.75
C SER A 86 17.23 -0.86 4.48
N ALA A 87 18.49 -0.56 4.80
CA ALA A 87 18.91 0.68 5.48
C ALA A 87 18.71 1.94 4.61
N GLU A 88 18.47 1.77 3.31
CA GLU A 88 18.11 2.86 2.38
C GLU A 88 16.77 3.51 2.76
N TYR A 89 15.88 2.74 3.39
CA TYR A 89 14.58 3.21 3.86
C TYR A 89 14.72 3.79 5.27
N GLY A 90 15.35 4.96 5.36
CA GLY A 90 15.35 5.78 6.58
C GLY A 90 13.93 6.17 7.02
N ARG A 91 13.77 6.71 8.24
CA ARG A 91 12.47 7.16 8.80
C ARG A 91 11.39 6.05 8.98
N SER A 92 11.76 4.78 8.79
CA SER A 92 10.87 3.62 8.79
C SER A 92 10.75 2.88 10.14
N ASN A 93 10.72 3.57 11.29
CA ASN A 93 10.73 2.94 12.63
C ASN A 93 9.59 1.92 12.89
N GLY A 94 8.52 1.91 12.10
CA GLY A 94 7.48 0.88 12.14
C GLY A 94 7.62 -0.19 11.05
N GLY A 95 8.05 0.20 9.86
CA GLY A 95 8.14 -0.63 8.67
C GLY A 95 8.08 0.21 7.39
N VAL A 96 8.16 -0.47 6.25
CA VAL A 96 8.13 0.13 4.91
C VAL A 96 6.96 -0.45 4.13
N ILE A 97 6.14 0.42 3.56
CA ILE A 97 5.04 0.07 2.67
C ILE A 97 5.43 0.52 1.26
N MET A 98 5.43 -0.41 0.33
CA MET A 98 5.76 -0.19 -1.07
C MET A 98 4.57 -0.54 -1.95
N ALA A 99 4.24 0.34 -2.88
CA ALA A 99 3.29 0.07 -3.94
C ALA A 99 3.93 0.44 -5.28
N ASN A 100 3.97 -0.51 -6.20
CA ASN A 100 4.45 -0.30 -7.56
C ASN A 100 3.27 -0.34 -8.52
N GLN A 101 3.22 0.61 -9.45
CA GLN A 101 2.22 0.69 -10.48
C GLN A 101 2.48 -0.32 -11.58
N LYS A 102 1.41 -0.71 -12.29
CA LYS A 102 1.48 -1.48 -13.53
C LYS A 102 2.38 -0.82 -14.56
N SER A 103 3.35 -1.58 -15.03
CA SER A 103 4.08 -1.23 -16.24
C SER A 103 3.17 -1.38 -17.49
N GLY A 104 3.30 -0.45 -18.43
CA GLY A 104 2.59 -0.54 -19.71
C GLY A 104 3.12 -1.72 -20.53
N SER A 105 2.23 -2.40 -21.25
CA SER A 105 2.62 -3.41 -22.25
C SER A 105 2.56 -2.81 -23.66
N ASN A 106 3.34 -3.40 -24.58
CA ASN A 106 3.21 -3.12 -26.01
C ASN A 106 1.86 -3.60 -26.57
N ASP A 107 1.15 -4.47 -25.85
CA ASP A 107 -0.20 -4.89 -26.17
C ASP A 107 -1.23 -3.91 -25.61
N PHE A 108 -2.03 -3.32 -26.49
CA PHE A 108 -3.09 -2.39 -26.10
C PHE A 108 -4.22 -3.13 -25.38
N THR A 109 -4.37 -2.86 -24.07
CA THR A 109 -5.44 -3.43 -23.24
C THR A 109 -6.24 -2.31 -22.58
N VAL A 110 -7.55 -2.24 -22.88
CA VAL A 110 -8.49 -1.31 -22.23
C VAL A 110 -9.36 -2.10 -21.26
N ARG A 111 -9.55 -1.57 -20.05
CA ARG A 111 -10.49 -2.12 -19.07
C ARG A 111 -11.39 -1.01 -18.56
N PHE A 112 -12.69 -1.19 -18.72
CA PHE A 112 -13.69 -0.34 -18.10
C PHE A 112 -14.11 -0.98 -16.79
N LEU A 113 -14.18 -0.19 -15.72
CA LEU A 113 -14.58 -0.65 -14.39
C LEU A 113 -15.78 0.18 -13.92
N ASN A 114 -16.79 -0.49 -13.37
CA ASN A 114 -17.88 0.17 -12.68
C ASN A 114 -17.48 0.52 -11.22
N SER A 115 -18.38 1.17 -10.47
CA SER A 115 -18.16 1.53 -9.07
C SER A 115 -17.96 0.33 -8.13
N SER A 116 -18.31 -0.89 -8.55
CA SER A 116 -18.10 -2.13 -7.80
C SER A 116 -16.82 -2.90 -8.21
N GLY A 117 -15.95 -2.31 -9.02
CA GLY A 117 -14.69 -2.94 -9.45
C GLY A 117 -14.84 -4.09 -10.45
N THR A 118 -16.04 -4.27 -11.03
CA THR A 118 -16.31 -5.29 -12.04
C THR A 118 -16.01 -4.75 -13.43
N ILE A 119 -15.40 -5.59 -14.28
CA ILE A 119 -15.12 -5.25 -15.69
C ILE A 119 -16.44 -5.23 -16.45
N VAL A 120 -16.71 -4.13 -17.17
CA VAL A 120 -17.89 -3.92 -18.03
C VAL A 120 -17.51 -3.81 -19.49
#